data_AF-A0A8T5BMA0-F1
#
_entry.id   AF-A0A8T5BMA0-F1
#
_cell.length_a   1.000
_cell.length_b   1.000
_cell.length_c   1.000
_cell.angle_alpha   90.00
_cell.angle_beta   90.00
_cell.angle_gamma   90.00
#
_symmetry.space_group_name_H-M   'P 1'
#
loop_
_entity.id
_entity.type
_entity.pdbx_description
1 polymer ?
#
loop_
_entity_poly.entity_id
_entity_poly.type
_entity_poly.pdbx_seq_one_letter_code
_entity_poly.pdbx_strand_id
1 'polypeptide(L)'
;MYYATDVYEDEIACFSRDQLEMKISVLMRWQLNVSKLKDLYLSFLRLDYDQTAIDSIMKEIIRLITKEYTSLETIEHRDIVAQRMQDEVFQKMREKSQ
;
A
#
# COMPACT_ATOMS: atom_id res chain seq x y z
N MET A 1 12.51 24.51 2.24
CA MET A 1 12.51 23.13 2.75
C MET A 1 12.07 22.24 1.60
N TYR A 2 12.92 21.32 1.15
CA TYR A 2 12.56 20.36 0.10
C TYR A 2 11.75 19.24 0.76
N TYR A 3 10.44 19.20 0.51
CA TYR A 3 9.62 18.05 0.84
C TYR A 3 9.71 17.08 -0.34
N ALA A 4 10.56 16.07 -0.24
CA ALA A 4 10.49 14.94 -1.18
C ALA A 4 9.15 14.24 -0.90
N THR A 5 8.19 14.46 -1.78
CA THR A 5 6.94 13.70 -1.79
C THR A 5 7.20 12.54 -2.73
N ASP A 6 7.24 11.34 -2.17
CA ASP A 6 7.49 10.14 -2.96
C ASP A 6 6.15 9.53 -3.42
N VAL A 7 6.23 8.85 -4.55
CA VAL A 7 5.07 8.27 -5.23
C VAL A 7 5.36 6.80 -5.50
N TYR A 8 4.41 5.96 -5.13
CA TYR A 8 4.38 4.55 -5.49
C TYR A 8 3.24 4.31 -6.47
N GLU A 9 3.54 3.68 -7.59
CA GLU A 9 2.58 3.33 -8.64
C GLU A 9 2.82 1.88 -9.06
N ASP A 10 1.78 1.04 -9.01
CA ASP A 10 1.86 -0.35 -9.47
C ASP A 10 0.47 -0.87 -9.92
N GLU A 11 0.49 -1.95 -10.71
CA GLU A 11 -0.68 -2.72 -11.14
C GLU A 11 -0.63 -4.13 -10.53
N ILE A 12 -1.55 -4.40 -9.60
CA ILE A 12 -1.52 -5.64 -8.82
C ILE A 12 -2.60 -6.59 -9.31
N ALA A 13 -2.15 -7.71 -9.89
CA ALA A 13 -3.02 -8.83 -10.23
C ALA A 13 -3.47 -9.57 -8.95
N CYS A 14 -4.79 -9.79 -8.84
CA CYS A 14 -5.44 -10.43 -7.72
C CYS A 14 -6.76 -11.11 -8.15
N PHE A 15 -7.34 -11.88 -7.24
CA PHE A 15 -8.64 -12.52 -7.45
C PHE A 15 -9.65 -11.96 -6.45
N SER A 16 -10.86 -11.73 -6.92
CA SER A 16 -12.01 -11.42 -6.08
C SER A 16 -12.50 -12.64 -5.32
N ARG A 17 -13.43 -12.42 -4.39
CA ARG A 17 -14.12 -13.48 -3.62
C ARG A 17 -14.82 -14.51 -4.50
N ASP A 18 -15.40 -14.07 -5.61
CA ASP A 18 -16.06 -14.91 -6.62
C ASP A 18 -15.08 -15.49 -7.66
N GLN A 19 -13.78 -15.44 -7.38
CA GLN A 19 -12.69 -16.06 -8.15
C GLN A 19 -12.51 -15.49 -9.56
N LEU A 20 -12.95 -14.26 -9.79
CA LEU A 20 -12.67 -13.56 -11.04
C LEU A 20 -11.32 -12.86 -10.95
N GLU A 21 -10.56 -12.94 -12.03
CA GLU A 21 -9.26 -12.28 -12.12
C GLU A 21 -9.44 -10.77 -12.28
N MET A 22 -8.71 -10.00 -11.48
CA MET A 22 -8.78 -8.55 -11.45
C MET A 22 -7.39 -7.96 -11.42
N LYS A 23 -7.27 -6.74 -11.97
CA LYS A 23 -6.07 -5.93 -11.85
C LYS A 23 -6.42 -4.60 -11.22
N ILE A 24 -5.75 -4.28 -10.13
CA ILE A 24 -5.97 -3.04 -9.39
C ILE A 24 -4.74 -2.16 -9.58
N SER A 25 -4.93 -1.06 -10.31
CA SER A 25 -3.94 0.00 -10.42
C SER A 25 -4.02 0.90 -9.20
N VAL A 26 -2.88 1.13 -8.55
CA VAL A 26 -2.82 1.95 -7.33
C VAL A 26 -1.75 3.02 -7.46
N LEU A 27 -2.10 4.22 -7.02
CA LEU A 27 -1.21 5.37 -6.90
C LEU A 27 -1.22 5.84 -5.45
N MET A 28 -0.11 5.65 -4.73
CA MET A 28 0.07 6.12 -3.38
C MET A 28 1.05 7.29 -3.37
N ARG A 29 0.69 8.35 -2.63
CA ARG A 29 1.58 9.48 -2.34
C ARG A 29 1.77 9.56 -0.84
N TRP A 30 3.01 9.78 -0.42
CA TRP A 30 3.35 9.82 0.99
C TRP A 30 4.55 10.74 1.23
N GLN A 31 4.75 11.11 2.48
CA GLN A 31 5.79 12.04 2.90
C GLN A 31 6.48 11.50 4.14
N LEU A 32 7.81 11.54 4.13
CA LEU A 32 8.63 11.13 5.26
C LEU A 32 8.61 12.18 6.35
N ASN A 33 8.45 11.73 7.60
CA ASN A 33 8.64 12.61 8.75
C ASN A 33 10.12 12.83 9.00
N VAL A 34 10.58 14.06 8.76
CA VAL A 34 11.98 14.48 8.88
C VAL A 34 12.59 14.16 10.26
N SER A 35 11.77 14.17 11.31
CA SER A 35 12.20 13.91 12.69
C SER A 35 12.60 12.45 12.93
N LYS A 36 12.15 11.52 12.08
CA LYS A 36 12.44 10.07 12.17
C LYS A 36 13.36 9.56 11.06
N LEU A 37 13.89 10.46 10.22
CA LEU A 37 14.77 10.08 9.10
C LEU A 37 15.99 9.29 9.58
N LYS A 38 16.63 9.72 10.67
CA LYS A 38 17.85 9.08 11.18
C LYS A 38 17.62 7.59 11.55
N ASP A 39 16.50 7.29 12.20
CA ASP A 39 16.15 5.93 12.59
C ASP A 39 15.79 5.07 11.36
N LEU A 40 15.09 5.64 10.39
CA LEU A 40 14.79 5.00 9.11
C LEU A 40 16.09 4.63 8.36
N TYR A 41 17.03 5.56 8.25
CA TYR A 41 18.33 5.33 7.62
C TYR A 41 19.15 4.23 8.30
N LEU A 42 19.09 4.13 9.63
CA LEU A 42 19.79 3.09 10.38
C LEU A 42 19.13 1.71 10.21
N SER A 43 17.81 1.65 10.08
CA SER A 43 17.05 0.41 9.87
C SER A 43 17.15 -0.14 8.43
N PHE A 44 17.37 0.72 7.44
CA PHE A 44 17.52 0.34 6.03
C PHE A 44 18.84 0.86 5.46
N LEU A 45 19.92 0.12 5.72
CA LEU A 45 21.31 0.42 5.29
C LEU A 45 21.48 0.70 3.78
N ARG A 46 20.51 0.31 2.93
CA ARG A 46 20.54 0.50 1.47
C ARG A 46 19.58 1.56 0.92
N LEU A 47 18.79 2.24 1.77
CA LEU A 47 17.66 3.09 1.34
C LEU A 47 16.57 2.36 0.52
N ASP A 48 16.59 1.03 0.41
CA ASP A 48 15.58 0.26 -0.36
C ASP A 48 14.20 0.16 0.34
N TYR A 49 13.92 1.01 1.34
CA TYR A 49 12.69 0.96 2.14
C TYR A 49 11.45 1.14 1.27
N ASP A 50 11.52 2.01 0.27
CA ASP A 50 10.43 2.29 -0.66
C ASP A 50 10.08 1.12 -1.56
N GLN A 51 11.08 0.52 -2.18
CA GLN A 51 10.82 -0.53 -3.15
C GLN A 51 10.55 -1.87 -2.51
N THR A 52 11.10 -2.17 -1.33
CA THR A 52 10.97 -3.51 -0.77
C THR A 52 9.87 -3.60 0.29
N ALA A 53 9.78 -2.62 1.20
CA ALA A 53 8.82 -2.68 2.29
C ALA A 53 7.43 -2.20 1.85
N ILE A 54 7.35 -1.05 1.17
CA ILE A 54 6.06 -0.50 0.72
C ILE A 54 5.43 -1.41 -0.33
N ASP A 55 6.18 -1.80 -1.37
CA ASP A 55 5.68 -2.70 -2.42
C ASP A 55 5.12 -4.01 -1.86
N SER A 56 5.86 -4.65 -0.93
CA SER A 56 5.43 -5.89 -0.29
C SER A 56 4.14 -5.70 0.51
N ILE A 57 4.04 -4.62 1.30
CA ILE A 57 2.84 -4.34 2.12
C ILE A 57 1.65 -4.05 1.23
N MET A 58 1.84 -3.22 0.19
CA MET A 58 0.81 -2.86 -0.78
C MET A 58 0.24 -4.10 -1.46
N LYS A 59 1.11 -4.93 -2.04
CA LYS A 59 0.72 -6.17 -2.72
C LYS A 59 -0.01 -7.14 -1.81
N GLU A 60 0.47 -7.31 -0.59
CA GLU A 60 -0.16 -8.19 0.39
C GLU A 60 -1.57 -7.71 0.74
N ILE A 61 -1.72 -6.43 1.10
CA ILE A 61 -2.99 -5.87 1.56
C ILE A 61 -4.01 -5.81 0.43
N ILE A 62 -3.62 -5.37 -0.76
CA ILE A 62 -4.53 -5.28 -1.91
C ILE A 62 -5.06 -6.67 -2.24
N ARG A 63 -4.20 -7.71 -2.25
CA ARG A 63 -4.63 -9.09 -2.48
C ARG A 63 -5.51 -9.63 -1.37
N LEU A 64 -5.25 -9.27 -0.11
CA LEU A 64 -6.01 -9.74 1.04
C LEU A 64 -7.42 -9.12 1.05
N ILE A 65 -7.51 -7.80 0.90
CA ILE A 65 -8.78 -7.08 0.93
C ILE A 65 -9.64 -7.44 -0.29
N THR A 66 -9.06 -7.55 -1.48
CA THR A 66 -9.84 -7.88 -2.69
C THR A 66 -10.52 -9.25 -2.58
N LYS A 67 -9.94 -10.20 -1.85
CA LYS A 67 -10.56 -11.51 -1.60
C LYS A 67 -11.84 -11.44 -0.75
N GLU A 68 -12.09 -10.33 -0.08
CA GLU A 68 -13.29 -10.16 0.75
C GLU A 68 -14.50 -9.64 -0.04
N TYR A 69 -14.26 -9.10 -1.24
CA TYR A 69 -15.28 -8.52 -2.11
C TYR A 69 -15.42 -9.33 -3.40
N THR A 70 -16.63 -9.42 -3.92
CA THR A 70 -16.86 -9.87 -5.30
C THR A 70 -16.36 -8.81 -6.28
N SER A 71 -16.17 -9.18 -7.54
CA SER A 71 -15.79 -8.20 -8.56
C SER A 71 -16.80 -7.08 -8.71
N LEU A 72 -18.10 -7.38 -8.58
CA LEU A 72 -19.15 -6.37 -8.64
C LEU A 72 -19.09 -5.40 -7.46
N GLU A 73 -18.98 -5.91 -6.23
CA GLU A 73 -18.84 -5.07 -5.03
C GLU A 73 -17.60 -4.16 -5.11
N THR A 74 -16.49 -4.67 -5.67
CA THR A 74 -15.25 -3.89 -5.86
C THR A 74 -15.43 -2.73 -6.84
N ILE A 75 -16.33 -2.86 -7.81
CA ILE A 75 -16.66 -1.82 -8.79
C ILE A 75 -17.69 -0.84 -8.22
N GLU A 76 -18.78 -1.36 -7.64
CA GLU A 76 -19.90 -0.56 -7.12
C GLU A 76 -19.50 0.28 -5.90
N HIS A 77 -18.61 -0.23 -5.05
CA HIS A 77 -18.19 0.42 -3.80
C HIS A 77 -16.69 0.72 -3.80
N ARG A 78 -16.18 1.16 -4.95
CA ARG A 78 -14.74 1.38 -5.17
C ARG A 78 -14.10 2.33 -4.15
N ASP A 79 -14.82 3.37 -3.75
CA ASP A 79 -14.40 4.34 -2.74
C ASP A 79 -14.22 3.69 -1.37
N ILE A 80 -15.18 2.86 -0.95
CA ILE A 80 -15.13 2.13 0.33
C ILE A 80 -13.98 1.12 0.33
N VAL A 81 -13.81 0.37 -0.77
CA VAL A 81 -12.72 -0.61 -0.90
C VAL A 81 -11.36 0.09 -0.89
N ALA A 82 -11.22 1.21 -1.62
CA ALA A 82 -9.99 2.00 -1.64
C ALA A 82 -9.65 2.58 -0.26
N GLN A 83 -10.64 3.12 0.45
CA GLN A 83 -10.44 3.64 1.81
C GLN A 83 -9.97 2.53 2.76
N ARG A 84 -10.60 1.35 2.68
CA ARG A 84 -10.20 0.20 3.50
C ARG A 84 -8.77 -0.26 3.21
N MET A 85 -8.37 -0.29 1.93
CA MET A 85 -6.99 -0.58 1.54
C MET A 85 -6.02 0.45 2.12
N GLN A 86 -6.36 1.73 2.03
CA GLN A 86 -5.55 2.80 2.59
C GLN A 86 -5.37 2.64 4.11
N ASP A 87 -6.46 2.42 4.85
CA ASP A 87 -6.43 2.31 6.31
C ASP A 87 -5.55 1.14 6.77
N GLU A 88 -5.70 -0.02 6.14
CA GLU A 88 -4.94 -1.22 6.46
C GLU A 88 -3.45 -1.05 6.13
N VAL A 89 -3.12 -0.41 5.00
CA VAL A 89 -1.72 -0.12 4.65
C VAL A 89 -1.09 0.80 5.68
N PHE A 90 -1.76 1.89 6.03
CA PHE A 90 -1.26 2.81 7.04
C PHE A 90 -1.08 2.14 8.41
N GLN A 91 -1.98 1.23 8.77
CA GLN A 91 -1.84 0.45 10.01
C GLN A 91 -0.60 -0.44 9.97
N LYS A 92 -0.40 -1.22 8.90
CA LYS A 92 0.73 -2.14 8.77
C LYS A 92 2.08 -1.42 8.66
N MET A 93 2.10 -0.23 8.03
CA MET A 93 3.29 0.63 8.01
C MET A 93 3.66 1.16 9.40
N ARG A 94 2.67 1.49 10.25
CA ARG A 94 2.93 1.91 11.64
C ARG A 94 3.52 0.77 12.48
N GLU A 95 3.00 -0.44 12.32
CA GLU A 95 3.46 -1.63 13.06
C GLU A 95 4.90 -2.01 12.72
N LYS A 96 5.30 -1.92 11.44
CA LYS A 96 6.70 -2.18 11.03
C LYS A 96 7.69 -1.10 11.45
N SER A 97 7.20 0.08 11.86
CA SER A 97 8.03 1.21 12.29
C SER A 97 8.28 1.24 13.81
N GLN A 98 7.74 0.28 14.58
CA GLN A 98 8.01 0.07 16.00
C GLN A 98 9.07 -0.99 16.21
#